data_AF-A0A850IEH7-F1
#
_entry.id   AF-A0A850IEH7-F1
#
_cell.length_a   1.000
_cell.length_b   1.000
_cell.length_c   1.000
_cell.angle_alpha   90.00
_cell.angle_beta   90.00
_cell.angle_gamma   90.00
#
_symmetry.space_group_name_H-M   'P 1'
#
loop_
_entity.id
_entity.type
_entity.pdbx_description
1 polymer ?
#
loop_
_entity_poly.entity_id
_entity_poly.type
_entity_poly.pdbx_seq_one_letter_code
_entity_poly.pdbx_strand_id
1 'polypeptide(L)'
;MTAMLMLMRRFGADERGNFTMISAGLMTLVIGCAGLAIDLGTIFADRRKTQSTADLAAIVAAANLNNPVNAATATVTQNNYPASAVVKVETGTYTANSAVAPQARFVTPAVGIPNAARVTLNTQTPLYFARYITGASSFTIRTTATATSTEMASFAIGSRLLSVNGGVLNAMLGSMLGTTLSLSVMDYNSLISAKIDALDFLSALATRVNLTGVTYSDLLSSNIKVGDIMAAALTTQQITNGAGAATTALSTISQAVTGSSTKITPGTLVDLGPFANLTVGQKPKVGASISVFDLVSTVAQIANGNHQIATSVNLGLPGIANVSVIATIGERPVGSSWIAMGTQGVSVHTAQTRILATVNVLGSGAVSAINLPVYVEIASGTATLNAVSCGHPNINTSQVTVGVTPGIVDAWIGNVTMADMTNFTTKPNPPPVTLVNLGLVTVTSLAHAGMGNTTPTNVNFSYSDIQSGTKKTVTTTNFLTSLTSTLLGNLSLTITVGPLGLPIPGLGALVMSILNGVTSPIDQVLASLLATLGIGLGQVDVWVLGVRCDGAVLVN
;
A
#
# COMPACT_ATOMS: atom_id res chain seq x y z
N MET A 1 97.23 9.99 33.29
CA MET A 1 96.00 10.74 33.66
C MET A 1 96.01 12.19 33.16
N THR A 2 97.13 12.91 33.22
CA THR A 2 97.27 14.33 32.83
C THR A 2 97.11 14.63 31.33
N ALA A 3 97.58 13.75 30.44
CA ALA A 3 97.45 13.95 28.98
C ALA A 3 96.00 13.82 28.49
N MET A 4 95.22 12.91 29.06
CA MET A 4 93.81 12.71 28.73
C MET A 4 92.94 13.90 29.20
N LEU A 5 93.25 14.45 30.38
CA LEU A 5 92.65 15.69 30.88
C LEU A 5 92.99 16.91 30.00
N MET A 6 94.20 16.99 29.45
CA MET A 6 94.56 18.05 28.49
C MET A 6 93.86 17.88 27.13
N LEU A 7 93.73 16.65 26.63
CA LEU A 7 92.98 16.36 25.39
C LEU A 7 91.49 16.68 25.56
N MET A 8 90.89 16.33 26.69
CA MET A 8 89.50 16.70 27.00
C MET A 8 89.30 18.20 27.18
N ARG A 9 90.25 18.91 27.82
CA ARG A 9 90.21 20.39 27.89
C ARG A 9 90.43 21.05 26.53
N ARG A 10 91.29 20.50 25.65
CA ARG A 10 91.49 21.02 24.29
C ARG A 10 90.27 20.76 23.39
N PHE A 11 89.64 19.59 23.48
CA PHE A 11 88.41 19.29 22.75
C PHE A 11 87.23 20.15 23.22
N GLY A 12 87.08 20.34 24.54
CA GLY A 12 86.06 21.23 25.11
C GLY A 12 86.30 22.72 24.86
N ALA A 13 87.51 23.12 24.44
CA ALA A 13 87.87 24.48 24.06
C ALA A 13 88.01 24.66 22.53
N ASP A 14 87.72 23.62 21.74
CA ASP A 14 87.83 23.67 20.27
C ASP A 14 86.52 24.20 19.66
N GLU A 15 86.48 25.50 19.39
CA GLU A 15 85.34 26.19 18.75
C GLU A 15 85.44 26.19 17.21
N ARG A 16 86.37 25.44 16.61
CA ARG A 16 86.58 25.41 15.14
C ARG A 16 85.51 24.62 14.39
N GLY A 17 84.53 24.04 15.09
CA GLY A 17 83.38 23.40 14.48
C GLY A 17 82.55 24.41 13.68
N ASN A 18 82.41 24.20 12.38
CA ASN A 18 81.65 25.08 11.49
C ASN A 18 80.13 24.88 11.67
N PHE A 19 79.63 25.23 12.85
CA PHE A 19 78.23 25.08 13.26
C PHE A 19 77.27 25.78 12.30
N THR A 20 77.68 26.92 11.74
CA THR A 20 76.89 27.71 10.78
C THR A 20 76.52 26.91 9.53
N MET A 21 77.44 26.09 8.97
CA MET A 21 77.15 25.27 7.79
C MET A 21 76.19 24.12 8.10
N ILE A 22 76.38 23.46 9.25
CA ILE A 22 75.50 22.36 9.68
C ILE A 22 74.10 22.89 9.99
N SER A 23 74.00 24.01 10.72
CA SER A 23 72.73 24.69 11.01
C SER A 23 72.05 25.19 9.74
N ALA A 24 72.77 25.78 8.79
CA ALA A 24 72.20 26.23 7.52
C ALA A 24 71.64 25.05 6.71
N GLY A 25 72.36 23.93 6.65
CA GLY A 25 71.90 22.70 5.99
C GLY A 25 70.65 22.13 6.64
N LEU A 26 70.64 21.99 7.97
CA LEU A 26 69.49 21.48 8.73
C LEU A 26 68.28 22.43 8.64
N MET A 27 68.48 23.74 8.73
CA MET A 27 67.40 24.73 8.61
C MET A 27 66.78 24.70 7.21
N THR A 28 67.60 24.55 6.17
CA THR A 28 67.11 24.39 4.78
C THR A 28 66.27 23.13 4.64
N LEU A 29 66.71 22.01 5.22
CA LEU A 29 65.95 20.76 5.24
C LEU A 29 64.62 20.92 5.99
N VAL A 30 64.62 21.56 7.17
CA VAL A 30 63.40 21.83 7.95
C VAL A 30 62.43 22.70 7.16
N ILE A 31 62.90 23.77 6.51
CA ILE A 31 62.06 24.63 5.66
C ILE A 31 61.50 23.85 4.47
N GLY A 32 62.31 23.00 3.83
CA GLY A 32 61.87 22.13 2.74
C GLY A 32 60.77 21.16 3.19
N CYS A 33 60.96 20.48 4.33
CA CYS A 33 59.95 19.61 4.91
C CYS A 33 58.67 20.36 5.31
N ALA A 34 58.79 21.58 5.85
CA ALA A 34 57.64 22.43 6.16
C ALA A 34 56.86 22.84 4.90
N GLY A 35 57.56 23.19 3.81
CA GLY A 35 56.95 23.47 2.52
C GLY A 35 56.16 22.27 1.97
N LEU A 36 56.73 21.07 2.05
CA LEU A 36 56.03 19.84 1.66
C LEU A 36 54.82 19.52 2.56
N ALA A 37 54.93 19.81 3.85
CA ALA A 37 53.82 19.65 4.78
C ALA A 37 52.64 20.58 4.43
N ILE A 38 52.91 21.81 3.97
CA ILE A 38 51.88 22.73 3.48
C ILE A 38 51.17 22.15 2.25
N ASP A 39 51.92 21.69 1.24
CA ASP A 39 51.31 21.12 0.03
C ASP A 39 50.47 19.88 0.34
N LEU A 40 51.00 18.95 1.13
CA LEU A 40 50.23 17.77 1.58
C LEU A 40 48.97 18.20 2.33
N GLY A 41 49.08 19.16 3.24
CA GLY A 41 47.95 19.73 3.96
C GLY A 41 46.87 20.28 3.02
N THR A 42 47.28 21.04 1.99
CA THR A 42 46.35 21.58 0.98
C THR A 42 45.69 20.50 0.14
N ILE A 43 46.44 19.47 -0.30
CA ILE A 43 45.88 18.34 -1.06
C ILE A 43 44.83 17.60 -0.24
N PHE A 44 45.09 17.32 1.03
CA PHE A 44 44.11 16.64 1.89
C PHE A 44 42.88 17.51 2.16
N ALA A 45 43.07 18.82 2.36
CA ALA A 45 41.96 19.76 2.53
C ALA A 45 41.08 19.84 1.28
N ASP A 46 41.68 20.00 0.10
CA ASP A 46 40.98 20.04 -1.18
C ASP A 46 40.32 18.71 -1.52
N ARG A 47 40.96 17.58 -1.18
CA ARG A 47 40.36 16.24 -1.33
C ARG A 47 39.10 16.11 -0.49
N ARG A 48 39.12 16.57 0.76
CA ARG A 48 37.95 16.53 1.65
C ARG A 48 36.82 17.41 1.12
N LYS A 49 37.13 18.60 0.61
CA LYS A 49 36.16 19.51 -0.03
C LYS A 49 35.57 18.91 -1.32
N THR A 50 36.42 18.32 -2.15
CA THR A 50 36.01 17.67 -3.41
C THR A 50 35.16 16.43 -3.13
N GLN A 51 35.48 15.65 -2.09
CA GLN A 51 34.67 14.49 -1.69
C GLN A 51 33.29 14.95 -1.20
N SER A 52 33.22 15.96 -0.32
CA SER A 52 31.96 16.52 0.14
C SER A 52 31.09 17.04 -1.01
N THR A 53 31.71 17.58 -2.07
CA THR A 53 30.98 18.02 -3.27
C THR A 53 30.50 16.83 -4.10
N ALA A 54 31.32 15.78 -4.25
CA ALA A 54 30.93 14.55 -4.93
C ALA A 54 29.77 13.87 -4.21
N ASP A 55 29.80 13.85 -2.87
CA ASP A 55 28.75 13.31 -2.02
C ASP A 55 27.41 14.05 -2.25
N LEU A 56 27.42 15.38 -2.22
CA LEU A 56 26.23 16.19 -2.52
C LEU A 56 25.74 15.97 -3.95
N ALA A 57 26.65 15.91 -4.92
CA ALA A 57 26.30 15.68 -6.32
C ALA A 57 25.69 14.29 -6.54
N ALA A 58 26.20 13.26 -5.86
CA ALA A 58 25.64 11.92 -5.89
C ALA A 58 24.25 11.87 -5.25
N ILE A 59 24.05 12.50 -4.08
CA ILE A 59 22.73 12.61 -3.44
C ILE A 59 21.73 13.26 -4.39
N VAL A 60 22.07 14.41 -4.98
CA VAL A 60 21.15 15.15 -5.85
C VAL A 60 20.90 14.40 -7.17
N ALA A 61 21.91 13.72 -7.72
CA ALA A 61 21.75 12.86 -8.89
C ALA A 61 20.85 11.65 -8.63
N ALA A 62 21.02 10.99 -7.48
CA ALA A 62 20.18 9.86 -7.08
C ALA A 62 18.77 10.31 -6.67
N ALA A 63 18.59 11.54 -6.21
CA ALA A 63 17.26 12.12 -5.96
C ALA A 63 16.53 12.51 -7.27
N ASN A 64 17.24 12.59 -8.40
CA ASN A 64 16.67 12.92 -9.71
C ASN A 64 17.21 11.98 -10.80
N LEU A 65 16.80 10.70 -10.72
CA LEU A 65 17.24 9.65 -11.64
C LEU A 65 16.71 9.83 -13.07
N ASN A 66 15.69 10.67 -13.26
CA ASN A 66 15.20 11.06 -14.59
C ASN A 66 16.16 12.03 -15.30
N ASN A 67 16.92 12.84 -14.55
CA ASN A 67 17.88 13.79 -15.11
C ASN A 67 19.16 13.93 -14.24
N PRO A 68 19.90 12.83 -14.02
CA PRO A 68 20.95 12.77 -12.99
C PRO A 68 22.18 13.59 -13.35
N VAL A 69 22.51 13.69 -14.64
CA VAL A 69 23.69 14.43 -15.13
C VAL A 69 23.55 15.93 -14.87
N ASN A 70 22.41 16.52 -15.25
CA ASN A 70 22.16 17.93 -15.05
C ASN A 70 22.06 18.27 -13.56
N ALA A 71 21.43 17.40 -12.77
CA ALA A 71 21.32 17.55 -11.33
C ALA A 71 22.70 17.56 -10.65
N ALA A 72 23.56 16.56 -10.94
CA ALA A 72 24.93 16.51 -10.43
C ALA A 72 25.76 17.74 -10.83
N THR A 73 25.67 18.13 -12.10
CA THR A 73 26.45 19.25 -12.65
C THR A 73 26.04 20.58 -12.02
N ALA A 74 24.74 20.82 -11.85
CA ALA A 74 24.23 22.00 -11.16
C ALA A 74 24.76 22.07 -9.72
N THR A 75 24.74 20.97 -8.97
CA THR A 75 25.29 20.91 -7.61
C THR A 75 26.79 21.21 -7.57
N VAL A 76 27.57 20.68 -8.52
CA VAL A 76 29.02 20.90 -8.59
C VAL A 76 29.34 22.37 -8.90
N THR A 77 28.60 22.98 -9.82
CA THR A 77 28.76 24.41 -10.15
C THR A 77 28.37 25.34 -9.01
N GLN A 78 27.30 25.02 -8.26
CA GLN A 78 26.92 25.76 -7.05
C GLN A 78 27.97 25.67 -5.93
N ASN A 79 28.82 24.64 -5.94
CA ASN A 79 29.95 24.48 -5.02
C ASN A 79 31.26 25.08 -5.55
N ASN A 80 31.19 25.98 -6.55
CA ASN A 80 32.32 26.70 -7.15
C ASN A 80 33.34 25.82 -7.88
N TYR A 81 32.90 24.68 -8.41
CA TYR A 81 33.69 23.88 -9.36
C TYR A 81 33.15 24.04 -10.78
N PRO A 82 34.01 23.95 -11.82
CA PRO A 82 33.53 23.99 -13.19
C PRO A 82 32.68 22.75 -13.51
N ALA A 83 31.74 22.87 -14.44
CA ALA A 83 30.93 21.73 -14.91
C ALA A 83 31.80 20.57 -15.43
N SER A 84 32.96 20.88 -16.02
CA SER A 84 33.95 19.91 -16.49
C SER A 84 34.61 19.08 -15.37
N ALA A 85 34.46 19.48 -14.10
CA ALA A 85 34.91 18.67 -12.98
C ALA A 85 34.08 17.38 -12.83
N VAL A 86 32.85 17.35 -13.38
CA VAL A 86 32.03 16.13 -13.44
C VAL A 86 32.52 15.27 -14.60
N VAL A 87 33.25 14.20 -14.27
CA VAL A 87 33.83 13.30 -15.29
C VAL A 87 32.87 12.18 -15.66
N LYS A 88 32.06 11.72 -14.71
CA LYS A 88 31.13 10.62 -14.94
C LYS A 88 29.94 10.71 -14.00
N VAL A 89 28.74 10.47 -14.54
CA VAL A 89 27.51 10.22 -13.77
C VAL A 89 26.92 8.93 -14.32
N GLU A 90 26.79 7.92 -13.47
CA GLU A 90 26.28 6.61 -13.82
C GLU A 90 25.04 6.32 -13.00
N THR A 91 23.95 5.88 -13.62
CA THR A 91 22.82 5.30 -12.91
C THR A 91 22.96 3.79 -12.81
N GLY A 92 22.40 3.23 -11.74
CA GLY A 92 22.52 1.81 -11.44
C GLY A 92 21.50 1.33 -10.42
N THR A 93 21.61 0.05 -10.10
CA THR A 93 20.84 -0.58 -9.02
C THR A 93 21.77 -0.79 -7.83
N TYR A 94 21.41 -0.22 -6.68
CA TYR A 94 22.05 -0.47 -5.39
C TYR A 94 21.21 -1.44 -4.56
N THR A 95 21.85 -2.50 -4.04
CA THR A 95 21.22 -3.48 -3.14
C THR A 95 21.91 -3.45 -1.78
N ALA A 96 21.17 -3.03 -0.75
CA ALA A 96 21.64 -3.01 0.63
C ALA A 96 21.64 -4.42 1.24
N ASN A 97 22.58 -5.27 0.82
CA ASN A 97 22.74 -6.62 1.34
C ASN A 97 24.12 -6.77 1.99
N SER A 98 24.15 -7.07 3.29
CA SER A 98 25.38 -7.27 4.05
C SER A 98 26.19 -8.49 3.59
N ALA A 99 25.54 -9.49 2.97
CA ALA A 99 26.20 -10.66 2.39
C ALA A 99 26.91 -10.36 1.06
N VAL A 100 26.62 -9.22 0.42
CA VAL A 100 27.28 -8.78 -0.82
C VAL A 100 28.43 -7.83 -0.48
N ALA A 101 29.59 -8.05 -1.08
CA ALA A 101 30.76 -7.18 -0.95
C ALA A 101 30.43 -5.74 -1.40
N PRO A 102 30.93 -4.68 -0.73
CA PRO A 102 30.56 -3.28 -1.02
C PRO A 102 30.66 -2.91 -2.50
N GLN A 103 31.73 -3.32 -3.19
CA GLN A 103 31.93 -2.99 -4.60
C GLN A 103 30.90 -3.66 -5.54
N ALA A 104 30.27 -4.75 -5.12
CA ALA A 104 29.26 -5.48 -5.87
C ALA A 104 27.82 -5.03 -5.55
N ARG A 105 27.63 -4.12 -4.57
CA ARG A 105 26.30 -3.64 -4.19
C ARG A 105 25.71 -2.66 -5.19
N PHE A 106 26.54 -1.93 -5.93
CA PHE A 106 26.11 -1.05 -7.01
C PHE A 106 26.44 -1.67 -8.37
N VAL A 107 25.41 -1.96 -9.16
CA VAL A 107 25.54 -2.55 -10.50
C VAL A 107 25.10 -1.52 -11.54
N THR A 108 25.94 -1.35 -12.57
CA THR A 108 25.65 -0.50 -13.73
C THR A 108 25.96 -1.28 -15.02
N PRO A 109 25.08 -1.24 -16.06
CA PRO A 109 23.79 -0.55 -16.09
C PRO A 109 22.78 -1.13 -15.10
N ALA A 110 21.75 -0.36 -14.75
CA ALA A 110 20.74 -0.77 -13.79
C ALA A 110 20.02 -2.06 -14.23
N VAL A 111 19.68 -2.91 -13.27
CA VAL A 111 18.77 -4.04 -13.46
C VAL A 111 17.35 -3.52 -13.20
N GLY A 112 16.59 -3.27 -14.27
CA GLY A 112 15.26 -2.66 -14.17
C GLY A 112 15.33 -1.14 -14.04
N ILE A 113 14.49 -0.56 -13.17
CA ILE A 113 14.49 0.89 -12.90
C ILE A 113 15.69 1.23 -12.00
N PRO A 114 16.53 2.22 -12.36
CA PRO A 114 17.64 2.64 -11.50
C PRO A 114 17.09 3.15 -10.17
N ASN A 115 17.82 2.89 -9.08
CA ASN A 115 17.53 3.43 -7.74
C ASN A 115 18.77 4.12 -7.13
N ALA A 116 19.84 4.28 -7.90
CA ALA A 116 21.09 4.83 -7.44
C ALA A 116 21.85 5.56 -8.54
N ALA A 117 22.67 6.53 -8.13
CA ALA A 117 23.58 7.25 -8.99
C ALA A 117 24.99 7.29 -8.39
N ARG A 118 26.00 7.12 -9.24
CA ARG A 118 27.42 7.26 -8.90
C ARG A 118 28.01 8.44 -9.66
N VAL A 119 28.58 9.39 -8.93
CA VAL A 119 29.18 10.60 -9.49
C VAL A 119 30.68 10.56 -9.24
N THR A 120 31.47 10.78 -10.30
CA THR A 120 32.92 10.91 -10.24
C THR A 120 33.33 12.33 -10.57
N LEU A 121 34.06 12.97 -9.65
CA LEU A 121 34.64 14.29 -9.85
C LEU A 121 36.15 14.20 -10.06
N ASN A 122 36.68 15.16 -10.81
CA ASN A 122 38.10 15.35 -11.00
C ASN A 122 38.46 16.84 -10.87
N THR A 123 39.26 17.17 -9.87
CA THR A 123 39.68 18.55 -9.56
C THR A 123 41.20 18.64 -9.54
N GLN A 124 41.75 19.86 -9.56
CA GLN A 124 43.19 20.10 -9.51
C GLN A 124 43.52 21.00 -8.32
N THR A 125 44.52 20.59 -7.54
CA THR A 125 45.08 21.36 -6.43
C THR A 125 46.46 21.89 -6.84
N PRO A 126 46.74 23.19 -6.72
CA PRO A 126 48.06 23.73 -7.03
C PRO A 126 49.12 23.19 -6.06
N LEU A 127 50.31 22.91 -6.56
CA LEU A 127 51.49 22.57 -5.75
C LEU A 127 52.34 23.82 -5.59
N TYR A 128 52.63 24.25 -4.36
CA TYR A 128 53.42 25.45 -4.06
C TYR A 128 54.91 25.16 -3.98
N PHE A 129 55.32 24.18 -3.18
CA PHE A 129 56.74 23.84 -2.94
C PHE A 129 57.12 22.50 -3.60
N ALA A 130 56.22 21.53 -3.59
CA ALA A 130 56.38 20.21 -4.20
C ALA A 130 56.56 20.29 -5.72
N ARG A 131 56.20 21.40 -6.37
CA ARG A 131 56.46 21.62 -7.81
C ARG A 131 57.94 21.52 -8.17
N TYR A 132 58.83 21.95 -7.27
CA TYR A 132 60.27 21.94 -7.49
C TYR A 132 60.89 20.53 -7.35
N ILE A 133 60.17 19.60 -6.71
CA ILE A 133 60.59 18.22 -6.53
C ILE A 133 59.92 17.32 -7.59
N THR A 134 58.62 17.51 -7.83
CA THR A 134 57.79 16.64 -8.68
C THR A 134 57.78 17.06 -10.15
N GLY A 135 58.19 18.29 -10.47
CA GLY A 135 58.09 18.85 -11.82
C GLY A 135 56.66 19.20 -12.26
N ALA A 136 55.65 18.98 -11.41
CA ALA A 136 54.25 19.26 -11.70
C ALA A 136 53.77 20.53 -10.97
N SER A 137 52.98 21.37 -11.64
CA SER A 137 52.40 22.58 -11.04
C SER A 137 51.11 22.32 -10.24
N SER A 138 50.48 21.16 -10.43
CA SER A 138 49.24 20.77 -9.75
C SER A 138 49.17 19.26 -9.52
N PHE A 139 48.33 18.86 -8.57
CA PHE A 139 47.98 17.48 -8.26
C PHE A 139 46.51 17.24 -8.60
N THR A 140 46.21 16.16 -9.30
CA THR A 140 44.85 15.80 -9.69
C THR A 140 44.18 14.98 -8.60
N ILE A 141 43.00 15.43 -8.16
CA ILE A 141 42.19 14.78 -7.15
C ILE A 141 40.97 14.16 -7.81
N ARG A 142 40.86 12.83 -7.73
CA ARG A 142 39.67 12.09 -8.15
C ARG A 142 38.88 11.64 -6.93
N THR A 143 37.60 11.99 -6.90
CA THR A 143 36.65 11.54 -5.87
C THR A 143 35.47 10.86 -6.52
N THR A 144 34.85 9.94 -5.79
CA THR A 144 33.67 9.22 -6.26
C THR A 144 32.73 9.03 -5.09
N ALA A 145 31.45 9.22 -5.35
CA ALA A 145 30.40 9.01 -4.37
C ALA A 145 29.24 8.28 -5.04
N THR A 146 28.62 7.38 -4.31
CA THR A 146 27.41 6.67 -4.73
C THR A 146 26.31 7.04 -3.75
N ALA A 147 25.13 7.34 -4.26
CA ALA A 147 23.94 7.52 -3.45
C ALA A 147 22.79 6.69 -4.01
N THR A 148 21.89 6.28 -3.14
CA THR A 148 20.67 5.55 -3.51
C THR A 148 19.44 6.30 -3.03
N SER A 149 18.38 6.27 -3.82
CA SER A 149 17.06 6.74 -3.45
C SER A 149 16.12 5.55 -3.34
N THR A 150 15.37 5.47 -2.23
CA THR A 150 14.31 4.49 -2.08
C THR A 150 12.97 5.20 -2.22
N GLU A 151 12.30 4.97 -3.34
CA GLU A 151 10.96 5.46 -3.58
C GLU A 151 9.97 4.39 -3.10
N MET A 152 9.09 4.76 -2.17
CA MET A 152 8.05 3.86 -1.68
C MET A 152 6.69 4.55 -1.67
N ALA A 153 5.66 3.74 -1.82
CA ALA A 153 4.30 4.19 -1.59
C ALA A 153 3.60 3.22 -0.64
N SER A 154 2.69 3.78 0.14
CA SER A 154 1.69 3.03 0.88
C SER A 154 0.36 3.18 0.15
N PHE A 155 -0.30 2.08 -0.15
CA PHE A 155 -1.56 2.09 -0.87
C PHE A 155 -2.46 0.96 -0.41
N ALA A 156 -3.74 1.12 -0.69
CA ALA A 156 -4.76 0.17 -0.31
C ALA A 156 -5.69 -0.12 -1.49
N ILE A 157 -6.24 -1.32 -1.45
CA ILE A 157 -7.34 -1.74 -2.30
C ILE A 157 -8.53 -2.05 -1.42
N GLY A 158 -9.68 -1.57 -1.83
CA GLY A 158 -10.95 -1.92 -1.22
C GLY A 158 -12.02 -1.80 -2.26
N SER A 159 -13.27 -1.76 -1.82
CA SER A 159 -14.35 -1.52 -2.76
C SER A 159 -15.38 -0.54 -2.22
N ARG A 160 -16.18 -0.08 -3.18
CA ARG A 160 -16.91 1.17 -3.08
C ARG A 160 -18.15 1.02 -2.19
N LEU A 161 -18.28 1.90 -1.21
CA LEU A 161 -19.53 2.13 -0.51
C LEU A 161 -20.32 3.21 -1.26
N LEU A 162 -21.26 2.80 -2.11
CA LEU A 162 -22.08 3.71 -2.95
C LEU A 162 -23.03 4.58 -2.12
N SER A 163 -23.58 4.05 -1.03
CA SER A 163 -24.47 4.77 -0.13
C SER A 163 -24.54 4.08 1.23
N VAL A 164 -24.61 4.85 2.30
CA VAL A 164 -24.76 4.35 3.66
C VAL A 164 -26.25 4.11 3.95
N ASN A 165 -26.65 2.85 4.11
CA ASN A 165 -27.93 2.49 4.70
C ASN A 165 -27.70 1.98 6.13
N GLY A 166 -28.06 2.80 7.13
CA GLY A 166 -27.80 2.48 8.53
C GLY A 166 -28.40 1.15 8.98
N GLY A 167 -29.59 0.79 8.49
CA GLY A 167 -30.26 -0.47 8.85
C GLY A 167 -29.50 -1.69 8.34
N VAL A 168 -29.09 -1.69 7.07
CA VAL A 168 -28.34 -2.82 6.48
C VAL A 168 -26.94 -2.94 7.10
N LEU A 169 -26.23 -1.82 7.25
CA LEU A 169 -24.89 -1.80 7.84
C LEU A 169 -24.90 -2.27 9.29
N ASN A 170 -25.87 -1.84 10.10
CA ASN A 170 -26.03 -2.30 11.48
C ASN A 170 -26.27 -3.81 11.55
N ALA A 171 -27.15 -4.34 10.70
CA ALA A 171 -27.45 -5.77 10.69
C ALA A 171 -26.24 -6.60 10.23
N MET A 172 -25.51 -6.12 9.22
CA MET A 172 -24.36 -6.81 8.65
C MET A 172 -23.14 -6.75 9.58
N LEU A 173 -22.68 -5.55 9.95
CA LEU A 173 -21.53 -5.39 10.85
C LEU A 173 -21.83 -5.97 12.23
N GLY A 174 -23.06 -5.84 12.72
CA GLY A 174 -23.50 -6.49 13.94
C GLY A 174 -23.37 -8.01 13.85
N SER A 175 -23.91 -8.63 12.79
CA SER A 175 -23.80 -10.08 12.57
C SER A 175 -22.34 -10.54 12.48
N MET A 176 -21.47 -9.79 11.81
CA MET A 176 -20.04 -10.15 11.66
C MET A 176 -19.27 -10.04 12.97
N LEU A 177 -19.61 -9.04 13.79
CA LEU A 177 -19.01 -8.84 15.11
C LEU A 177 -19.66 -9.70 16.20
N GLY A 178 -20.75 -10.41 15.88
CA GLY A 178 -21.54 -11.18 16.84
C GLY A 178 -22.28 -10.31 17.86
N THR A 179 -22.69 -9.10 17.47
CA THR A 179 -23.33 -8.10 18.36
C THR A 179 -24.48 -7.38 17.66
N THR A 180 -25.18 -6.52 18.38
CA THR A 180 -26.21 -5.63 17.81
C THR A 180 -25.69 -4.21 17.75
N LEU A 181 -25.80 -3.58 16.58
CA LEU A 181 -25.40 -2.20 16.36
C LEU A 181 -26.62 -1.33 16.09
N SER A 182 -26.58 -0.09 16.56
CA SER A 182 -27.63 0.90 16.33
C SER A 182 -27.00 2.26 15.99
N LEU A 183 -26.18 2.28 14.95
CA LEU A 183 -25.54 3.49 14.44
C LEU A 183 -26.42 4.19 13.41
N SER A 184 -26.38 5.51 13.40
CA SER A 184 -27.04 6.33 12.39
C SER A 184 -26.22 6.41 11.10
N VAL A 185 -26.84 6.88 10.01
CA VAL A 185 -26.13 7.19 8.76
C VAL A 185 -25.02 8.23 8.99
N MET A 186 -25.24 9.19 9.89
CA MET A 186 -24.25 10.22 10.23
C MET A 186 -23.03 9.62 10.96
N ASP A 187 -23.25 8.65 11.84
CA ASP A 187 -22.18 7.94 12.54
C ASP A 187 -21.27 7.21 11.55
N TYR A 188 -21.87 6.48 10.59
CA TYR A 188 -21.13 5.82 9.53
C TYR A 188 -20.37 6.81 8.64
N ASN A 189 -21.00 7.91 8.20
CA ASN A 189 -20.30 8.96 7.43
C ASN A 189 -19.13 9.55 8.20
N SER A 190 -19.26 9.68 9.52
CA SER A 190 -18.19 10.16 10.40
C SER A 190 -17.05 9.15 10.50
N LEU A 191 -17.35 7.85 10.64
CA LEU A 191 -16.34 6.78 10.64
C LEU A 191 -15.61 6.67 9.29
N ILE A 192 -16.32 6.85 8.18
CA ILE A 192 -15.74 6.83 6.83
C ILE A 192 -14.77 8.00 6.65
N SER A 193 -15.16 9.19 7.11
CA SER A 193 -14.37 10.42 6.98
C SER A 193 -13.20 10.49 7.95
N ALA A 194 -13.29 9.82 9.11
CA ALA A 194 -12.24 9.80 10.11
C ALA A 194 -11.05 8.96 9.65
N LYS A 195 -9.84 9.54 9.77
CA LYS A 195 -8.58 8.90 9.41
C LYS A 195 -7.65 8.85 10.62
N ILE A 196 -6.98 7.72 10.80
CA ILE A 196 -5.95 7.51 11.82
C ILE A 196 -4.67 7.01 11.17
N ASP A 197 -3.52 7.26 11.79
CA ASP A 197 -2.24 6.73 11.31
C ASP A 197 -2.09 5.26 11.72
N ALA A 198 -1.72 4.39 10.78
CA ALA A 198 -1.61 2.96 11.00
C ALA A 198 -0.52 2.61 12.03
N LEU A 199 0.59 3.34 12.07
CA LEU A 199 1.69 3.08 13.01
C LEU A 199 1.33 3.58 14.42
N ASP A 200 0.63 4.71 14.52
CA ASP A 200 0.10 5.20 15.80
C ASP A 200 -0.97 4.25 16.35
N PHE A 201 -1.80 3.68 15.47
CA PHE A 201 -2.74 2.60 15.79
C PHE A 201 -2.04 1.35 16.31
N LEU A 202 -1.03 0.84 15.60
CA LEU A 202 -0.27 -0.33 16.04
C LEU A 202 0.48 -0.08 17.36
N SER A 203 0.95 1.15 17.60
CA SER A 203 1.60 1.53 18.85
C SER A 203 0.60 1.56 20.01
N ALA A 204 -0.61 2.09 19.79
CA ALA A 204 -1.70 2.05 20.76
C ALA A 204 -2.14 0.60 21.05
N LEU A 205 -2.18 -0.25 20.02
CA LEU A 205 -2.50 -1.67 20.15
C LEU A 205 -1.47 -2.41 21.00
N ALA A 206 -0.18 -2.26 20.68
CA ALA A 206 0.92 -2.85 21.44
C ALA A 206 0.90 -2.43 22.91
N THR A 207 0.64 -1.15 23.18
CA THR A 207 0.50 -0.64 24.55
C THR A 207 -0.65 -1.33 25.27
N ARG A 208 -1.78 -1.50 24.60
CA ARG A 208 -2.97 -2.12 25.17
C ARG A 208 -2.78 -3.60 25.51
N VAL A 209 -2.05 -4.34 24.67
CA VAL A 209 -1.79 -5.78 24.89
C VAL A 209 -0.50 -6.06 25.65
N ASN A 210 0.16 -5.02 26.20
CA ASN A 210 1.44 -5.10 26.90
C ASN A 210 2.59 -5.73 26.06
N LEU A 211 2.58 -5.52 24.75
CA LEU A 211 3.65 -5.92 23.82
C LEU A 211 4.53 -4.72 23.44
N THR A 212 5.11 -4.06 24.45
CA THR A 212 6.05 -2.95 24.24
C THR A 212 7.49 -3.44 24.14
N GLY A 213 8.29 -2.88 23.23
CA GLY A 213 9.71 -3.24 23.05
C GLY A 213 9.98 -4.41 22.11
N VAL A 214 8.94 -4.97 21.48
CA VAL A 214 9.05 -5.97 20.39
C VAL A 214 9.02 -5.28 19.01
N THR A 215 9.25 -6.04 17.95
CA THR A 215 9.12 -5.53 16.58
C THR A 215 7.67 -5.48 16.14
N TYR A 216 7.36 -4.69 15.10
CA TYR A 216 6.02 -4.73 14.51
C TYR A 216 5.66 -6.12 13.98
N SER A 217 6.64 -6.91 13.51
CA SER A 217 6.41 -8.28 13.03
C SER A 217 5.87 -9.20 14.15
N ASP A 218 6.41 -9.05 15.37
CA ASP A 218 5.94 -9.79 16.54
C ASP A 218 4.49 -9.41 16.88
N LEU A 219 4.17 -8.12 16.85
CA LEU A 219 2.80 -7.63 17.08
C LEU A 219 1.83 -8.14 15.99
N LEU A 220 2.22 -8.05 14.72
CA LEU A 220 1.38 -8.44 13.59
C LEU A 220 1.13 -9.96 13.55
N SER A 221 2.04 -10.78 14.08
CA SER A 221 1.86 -12.23 14.18
C SER A 221 1.07 -12.68 15.42
N SER A 222 0.84 -11.77 16.38
CA SER A 222 0.16 -12.10 17.63
C SER A 222 -1.35 -12.29 17.47
N ASN A 223 -1.97 -13.05 18.38
CA ASN A 223 -3.40 -13.35 18.34
C ASN A 223 -4.16 -12.47 19.33
N ILE A 224 -4.78 -11.39 18.84
CA ILE A 224 -5.33 -10.29 19.66
C ILE A 224 -6.86 -10.29 19.62
N LYS A 225 -7.51 -10.00 20.75
CA LYS A 225 -8.96 -9.88 20.84
C LYS A 225 -9.49 -8.71 20.00
N VAL A 226 -10.62 -8.91 19.33
CA VAL A 226 -11.31 -7.88 18.55
C VAL A 226 -11.63 -6.64 19.39
N GLY A 227 -12.05 -6.81 20.65
CA GLY A 227 -12.30 -5.69 21.56
C GLY A 227 -11.06 -4.84 21.84
N ASP A 228 -9.87 -5.45 21.92
CA ASP A 228 -8.62 -4.71 22.13
C ASP A 228 -8.19 -3.94 20.87
N ILE A 229 -8.44 -4.51 19.69
CA ILE A 229 -8.21 -3.84 18.40
C ILE A 229 -9.12 -2.63 18.25
N MET A 230 -10.42 -2.77 18.51
CA MET A 230 -11.38 -1.66 18.43
C MET A 230 -11.08 -0.56 19.44
N ALA A 231 -10.70 -0.93 20.66
CA ALA A 231 -10.34 0.04 21.68
C ALA A 231 -9.00 0.73 21.40
N ALA A 232 -8.03 0.04 20.79
CA ALA A 232 -6.81 0.68 20.29
C ALA A 232 -7.12 1.70 19.18
N ALA A 233 -7.98 1.34 18.23
CA ALA A 233 -8.46 2.25 17.20
C ALA A 233 -9.18 3.47 17.80
N LEU A 234 -9.98 3.27 18.86
CA LEU A 234 -10.64 4.34 19.59
C LEU A 234 -9.65 5.29 20.25
N THR A 235 -8.64 4.76 20.94
CA THR A 235 -7.57 5.56 21.55
C THR A 235 -6.83 6.38 20.49
N THR A 236 -6.44 5.78 19.37
CA THR A 236 -5.76 6.50 18.29
C THR A 236 -6.65 7.56 17.66
N GLN A 237 -7.94 7.27 17.47
CA GLN A 237 -8.93 8.23 16.96
C GLN A 237 -9.08 9.43 17.91
N GLN A 238 -9.12 9.20 19.22
CA GLN A 238 -9.20 10.25 20.23
C GLN A 238 -7.95 11.14 20.23
N ILE A 239 -6.76 10.53 20.13
CA ILE A 239 -5.49 11.28 20.09
C ILE A 239 -5.36 12.09 18.80
N THR A 240 -5.74 11.51 17.66
CA THR A 240 -5.55 12.12 16.34
C THR A 240 -6.58 13.21 16.06
N ASN A 241 -7.86 12.93 16.35
CA ASN A 241 -8.99 13.74 15.90
C ASN A 241 -9.84 14.31 17.04
N GLY A 242 -9.53 14.00 18.30
CA GLY A 242 -10.28 14.47 19.48
C GLY A 242 -11.64 13.79 19.68
N ALA A 243 -12.45 14.39 20.55
CA ALA A 243 -13.84 13.96 20.76
C ALA A 243 -14.73 14.48 19.62
N GLY A 244 -15.50 13.59 19.00
CA GLY A 244 -16.39 13.91 17.89
C GLY A 244 -17.29 12.74 17.50
N ALA A 245 -18.10 12.89 16.45
CA ALA A 245 -19.08 11.88 16.04
C ALA A 245 -18.45 10.51 15.73
N ALA A 246 -17.30 10.49 15.03
CA ALA A 246 -16.57 9.26 14.75
C ALA A 246 -16.05 8.57 16.02
N THR A 247 -15.61 9.34 17.00
CA THR A 247 -15.15 8.85 18.31
C THR A 247 -16.32 8.24 19.09
N THR A 248 -17.49 8.88 19.08
CA THR A 248 -18.71 8.35 19.70
C THR A 248 -19.16 7.06 19.02
N ALA A 249 -19.23 7.04 17.69
CA ALA A 249 -19.61 5.86 16.92
C ALA A 249 -18.66 4.69 17.16
N LEU A 250 -17.34 4.93 17.15
CA LEU A 250 -16.34 3.90 17.42
C LEU A 250 -16.38 3.43 18.89
N SER A 251 -16.72 4.31 19.83
CA SER A 251 -16.96 3.94 21.24
C SER A 251 -18.15 3.00 21.38
N THR A 252 -19.26 3.26 20.68
CA THR A 252 -20.43 2.36 20.63
C THR A 252 -20.04 0.98 20.11
N ILE A 253 -19.27 0.92 19.02
CA ILE A 253 -18.78 -0.35 18.46
C ILE A 253 -17.85 -1.06 19.46
N SER A 254 -16.88 -0.35 20.02
CA SER A 254 -15.92 -0.89 20.98
C SER A 254 -16.64 -1.47 22.20
N GLN A 255 -17.65 -0.80 22.72
CA GLN A 255 -18.46 -1.28 23.84
C GLN A 255 -19.24 -2.55 23.48
N ALA A 256 -19.86 -2.57 22.28
CA ALA A 256 -20.65 -3.70 21.79
C ALA A 256 -19.83 -4.99 21.60
N VAL A 257 -18.51 -4.89 21.42
CA VAL A 257 -17.61 -6.03 21.23
C VAL A 257 -16.73 -6.36 22.44
N THR A 258 -16.84 -5.62 23.54
CA THR A 258 -15.96 -5.79 24.73
C THR A 258 -16.04 -7.20 25.32
N GLY A 259 -17.22 -7.83 25.26
CA GLY A 259 -17.44 -9.20 25.73
C GLY A 259 -17.00 -10.29 24.76
N SER A 260 -16.57 -9.93 23.54
CA SER A 260 -16.16 -10.90 22.53
C SER A 260 -14.83 -11.58 22.90
N SER A 261 -14.80 -12.91 22.82
CA SER A 261 -13.58 -13.71 22.96
C SER A 261 -12.86 -13.94 21.63
N THR A 262 -13.43 -13.48 20.51
CA THR A 262 -12.88 -13.64 19.17
C THR A 262 -11.52 -12.95 19.09
N LYS A 263 -10.53 -13.67 18.55
CA LYS A 263 -9.19 -13.16 18.33
C LYS A 263 -8.80 -13.25 16.87
N ILE A 264 -8.02 -12.30 16.40
CA ILE A 264 -7.51 -12.22 15.02
C ILE A 264 -6.02 -11.85 15.01
N THR A 265 -5.35 -12.17 13.91
CA THR A 265 -3.93 -11.85 13.68
C THR A 265 -3.81 -10.54 12.89
N PRO A 266 -3.27 -9.44 13.47
CA PRO A 266 -3.25 -8.13 12.82
C PRO A 266 -2.46 -8.07 11.50
N GLY A 267 -1.54 -8.99 11.24
CA GLY A 267 -0.80 -9.09 9.97
C GLY A 267 -1.70 -9.32 8.74
N THR A 268 -2.93 -9.79 8.95
CA THR A 268 -3.94 -9.88 7.88
C THR A 268 -4.59 -8.53 7.54
N LEU A 269 -4.41 -7.50 8.39
CA LEU A 269 -4.93 -6.15 8.19
C LEU A 269 -3.95 -5.27 7.41
N VAL A 270 -2.67 -5.29 7.78
CA VAL A 270 -1.65 -4.37 7.29
C VAL A 270 -0.34 -5.09 7.06
N ASP A 271 0.25 -4.92 5.87
CA ASP A 271 1.63 -5.27 5.59
C ASP A 271 2.51 -4.01 5.66
N LEU A 272 3.41 -4.00 6.64
CA LEU A 272 4.37 -2.91 6.85
C LEU A 272 5.63 -3.04 5.97
N GLY A 273 5.76 -4.13 5.21
CA GLY A 273 6.90 -4.42 4.36
C GLY A 273 8.24 -4.27 5.10
N PRO A 274 9.15 -3.40 4.63
CA PRO A 274 10.48 -3.24 5.23
C PRO A 274 10.45 -2.68 6.67
N PHE A 275 9.30 -2.13 7.11
CA PHE A 275 9.15 -1.57 8.44
C PHE A 275 8.72 -2.59 9.50
N ALA A 276 8.41 -3.83 9.11
CA ALA A 276 7.99 -4.88 10.03
C ALA A 276 9.04 -5.17 11.13
N ASN A 277 10.33 -4.97 10.82
CA ASN A 277 11.43 -5.20 11.76
C ASN A 277 11.73 -4.00 12.68
N LEU A 278 11.04 -2.88 12.52
CA LEU A 278 11.20 -1.75 13.43
C LEU A 278 10.59 -2.09 14.80
N THR A 279 11.19 -1.56 15.87
CA THR A 279 10.62 -1.67 17.21
C THR A 279 9.31 -0.87 17.25
N VAL A 280 8.26 -1.44 17.84
CA VAL A 280 6.97 -0.75 17.97
C VAL A 280 7.15 0.59 18.66
N GLY A 281 6.59 1.64 18.07
CA GLY A 281 6.74 3.04 18.51
C GLY A 281 7.76 3.83 17.67
N GLN A 282 8.57 3.17 16.84
CA GLN A 282 9.38 3.84 15.83
C GLN A 282 8.53 4.21 14.62
N LYS A 283 8.48 5.51 14.30
CA LYS A 283 7.69 6.01 13.17
C LYS A 283 8.59 6.39 11.99
N PRO A 284 8.70 5.54 10.94
CA PRO A 284 9.33 5.95 9.69
C PRO A 284 8.56 7.11 9.06
N LYS A 285 9.21 7.89 8.18
CA LYS A 285 8.60 9.00 7.44
C LYS A 285 7.69 8.51 6.28
N VAL A 286 6.86 7.51 6.54
CA VAL A 286 5.87 7.00 5.59
C VAL A 286 4.49 7.29 6.15
N GLY A 287 3.74 8.16 5.48
CA GLY A 287 2.34 8.37 5.82
C GLY A 287 1.55 7.09 5.55
N ALA A 288 0.75 6.65 6.52
CA ALA A 288 -0.17 5.53 6.36
C ALA A 288 -1.50 5.86 7.04
N SER A 289 -2.24 6.82 6.48
CA SER A 289 -3.54 7.22 7.03
C SER A 289 -4.64 6.28 6.58
N ILE A 290 -5.20 5.51 7.50
CA ILE A 290 -6.29 4.55 7.27
C ILE A 290 -7.64 5.14 7.69
N SER A 291 -8.70 4.86 6.93
CA SER A 291 -10.07 5.20 7.35
C SER A 291 -10.48 4.31 8.53
N VAL A 292 -11.13 4.90 9.53
CA VAL A 292 -11.63 4.17 10.70
C VAL A 292 -12.69 3.15 10.30
N PHE A 293 -13.60 3.49 9.39
CA PHE A 293 -14.61 2.56 8.89
C PHE A 293 -13.99 1.36 8.16
N ASP A 294 -12.97 1.61 7.32
CA ASP A 294 -12.27 0.55 6.59
C ASP A 294 -11.57 -0.41 7.57
N LEU A 295 -10.98 0.10 8.66
CA LEU A 295 -10.41 -0.72 9.72
C LEU A 295 -11.49 -1.55 10.43
N VAL A 296 -12.59 -0.92 10.86
CA VAL A 296 -13.68 -1.60 11.57
C VAL A 296 -14.29 -2.72 10.74
N SER A 297 -14.62 -2.43 9.48
CA SER A 297 -15.20 -3.39 8.56
C SER A 297 -14.24 -4.55 8.28
N THR A 298 -12.96 -4.29 8.05
CA THR A 298 -11.96 -5.33 7.82
C THR A 298 -11.79 -6.24 9.05
N VAL A 299 -11.72 -5.66 10.26
CA VAL A 299 -11.67 -6.42 11.50
C VAL A 299 -12.92 -7.27 11.69
N ALA A 300 -14.11 -6.74 11.39
CA ALA A 300 -15.35 -7.49 11.44
C ALA A 300 -15.35 -8.68 10.46
N GLN A 301 -14.83 -8.49 9.24
CA GLN A 301 -14.74 -9.55 8.23
C GLN A 301 -13.85 -10.69 8.71
N ILE A 302 -12.70 -10.37 9.30
CA ILE A 302 -11.73 -11.37 9.78
C ILE A 302 -12.21 -12.03 11.08
N ALA A 303 -12.90 -11.28 11.94
CA ALA A 303 -13.48 -11.79 13.18
C ALA A 303 -14.62 -12.79 12.93
N ASN A 304 -15.32 -12.66 11.80
CA ASN A 304 -16.38 -13.56 11.40
C ASN A 304 -15.81 -14.91 10.92
N GLY A 305 -15.32 -15.74 11.84
CA GLY A 305 -14.61 -17.00 11.55
C GLY A 305 -15.44 -18.07 10.81
N ASN A 306 -16.77 -17.92 10.77
CA ASN A 306 -17.64 -18.77 9.94
C ASN A 306 -17.66 -18.31 8.47
N HIS A 307 -17.05 -17.17 8.17
CA HIS A 307 -17.02 -16.52 6.87
C HIS A 307 -18.39 -16.32 6.26
N GLN A 308 -19.45 -16.33 7.06
CA GLN A 308 -20.83 -16.31 6.62
C GLN A 308 -21.62 -15.24 7.35
N ILE A 309 -22.43 -14.49 6.61
CA ILE A 309 -23.31 -13.45 7.11
C ILE A 309 -24.69 -13.78 6.58
N ALA A 310 -25.62 -14.14 7.48
CA ALA A 310 -27.00 -14.40 7.13
C ALA A 310 -27.88 -13.32 7.75
N THR A 311 -28.50 -12.48 6.92
CA THR A 311 -29.36 -11.40 7.39
C THR A 311 -30.59 -11.27 6.52
N SER A 312 -31.72 -10.88 7.11
CA SER A 312 -32.93 -10.55 6.37
C SER A 312 -33.15 -9.05 6.48
N VAL A 313 -33.26 -8.39 5.33
CA VAL A 313 -33.38 -6.94 5.25
C VAL A 313 -34.71 -6.60 4.60
N ASN A 314 -35.49 -5.77 5.28
CA ASN A 314 -36.63 -5.10 4.65
C ASN A 314 -36.19 -3.70 4.21
N LEU A 315 -36.01 -3.53 2.90
CA LEU A 315 -35.59 -2.26 2.30
C LEU A 315 -36.77 -1.34 1.95
N GLY A 316 -38.02 -1.78 2.17
CA GLY A 316 -39.22 -1.01 1.86
C GLY A 316 -39.39 -0.66 0.38
N LEU A 317 -38.80 -1.45 -0.53
CA LEU A 317 -38.80 -1.16 -1.96
C LEU A 317 -40.12 -1.61 -2.62
N PRO A 318 -40.71 -0.80 -3.52
CA PRO A 318 -41.93 -1.16 -4.24
C PRO A 318 -41.79 -2.51 -4.97
N GLY A 319 -42.79 -3.38 -4.82
CA GLY A 319 -42.82 -4.69 -5.47
C GLY A 319 -41.96 -5.78 -4.81
N ILE A 320 -41.20 -5.46 -3.76
CA ILE A 320 -40.40 -6.43 -3.00
C ILE A 320 -40.98 -6.56 -1.58
N ALA A 321 -41.36 -7.78 -1.20
CA ALA A 321 -41.88 -8.07 0.14
C ALA A 321 -40.75 -8.20 1.16
N ASN A 322 -39.70 -8.93 0.82
CA ASN A 322 -38.56 -9.20 1.71
C ASN A 322 -37.34 -9.63 0.89
N VAL A 323 -36.14 -9.34 1.41
CA VAL A 323 -34.88 -9.85 0.88
C VAL A 323 -34.15 -10.62 1.99
N SER A 324 -33.87 -11.88 1.73
CA SER A 324 -32.95 -12.67 2.57
C SER A 324 -31.59 -12.72 1.90
N VAL A 325 -30.52 -12.48 2.67
CA VAL A 325 -29.16 -12.36 2.15
C VAL A 325 -28.25 -13.29 2.90
N ILE A 326 -27.51 -14.08 2.14
CA ILE A 326 -26.38 -14.85 2.63
C ILE A 326 -25.15 -14.33 1.91
N ALA A 327 -24.18 -13.79 2.64
CA ALA A 327 -22.88 -13.44 2.09
C ALA A 327 -21.80 -14.32 2.69
N THR A 328 -20.90 -14.83 1.87
CA THR A 328 -19.71 -15.54 2.32
C THR A 328 -18.46 -14.88 1.78
N ILE A 329 -17.47 -14.66 2.65
CA ILE A 329 -16.21 -13.99 2.31
C ILE A 329 -15.11 -15.04 2.31
N GLY A 330 -14.52 -15.30 1.15
CA GLY A 330 -13.41 -16.24 1.00
C GLY A 330 -12.10 -15.69 1.57
N GLU A 331 -11.08 -16.54 1.60
CA GLU A 331 -9.74 -16.11 1.99
C GLU A 331 -9.11 -15.20 0.92
N ARG A 332 -8.21 -14.31 1.37
CA ARG A 332 -7.34 -13.57 0.44
C ARG A 332 -6.20 -14.48 -0.05
N PRO A 333 -5.57 -14.18 -1.19
CA PRO A 333 -4.34 -14.87 -1.60
C PRO A 333 -3.31 -14.94 -0.47
N VAL A 334 -2.64 -16.08 -0.32
CA VAL A 334 -1.65 -16.29 0.74
C VAL A 334 -0.55 -15.22 0.67
N GLY A 335 -0.24 -14.59 1.81
CA GLY A 335 0.77 -13.53 1.89
C GLY A 335 0.29 -12.15 1.40
N SER A 336 -1.00 -11.96 1.18
CA SER A 336 -1.57 -10.66 0.79
C SER A 336 -2.23 -9.91 1.96
N SER A 337 -2.24 -8.58 1.84
CA SER A 337 -2.88 -7.65 2.76
C SER A 337 -3.82 -6.71 2.00
N TRP A 338 -4.63 -5.96 2.76
CA TRP A 338 -5.45 -4.86 2.23
C TRP A 338 -4.61 -3.58 2.03
N ILE A 339 -3.65 -3.32 2.93
CA ILE A 339 -2.68 -2.21 2.85
C ILE A 339 -1.29 -2.81 2.69
N ALA A 340 -0.53 -2.32 1.72
CA ALA A 340 0.89 -2.62 1.63
C ALA A 340 1.73 -1.34 1.58
N MET A 341 2.92 -1.44 2.16
CA MET A 341 3.96 -0.41 2.10
C MET A 341 5.21 -0.98 1.49
N GLY A 342 5.66 -0.41 0.38
CA GLY A 342 6.89 -0.88 -0.25
C GLY A 342 7.24 -0.16 -1.54
N THR A 343 8.20 -0.76 -2.25
CA THR A 343 8.68 -0.32 -3.55
C THR A 343 7.81 -0.87 -4.68
N GLN A 344 8.10 -0.46 -5.91
CA GLN A 344 7.49 -1.01 -7.13
C GLN A 344 7.37 -2.55 -7.09
N GLY A 345 6.24 -3.07 -7.58
CA GLY A 345 5.94 -4.51 -7.69
C GLY A 345 5.14 -5.09 -6.53
N VAL A 346 5.07 -4.42 -5.39
CA VAL A 346 4.20 -4.85 -4.27
C VAL A 346 2.74 -4.80 -4.70
N SER A 347 1.97 -5.81 -4.30
CA SER A 347 0.55 -5.95 -4.66
C SER A 347 -0.33 -6.20 -3.45
N VAL A 348 -1.55 -5.67 -3.49
CA VAL A 348 -2.63 -5.93 -2.52
C VAL A 348 -3.81 -6.57 -3.23
N HIS A 349 -4.57 -7.36 -2.48
CA HIS A 349 -5.68 -8.14 -3.01
C HIS A 349 -6.93 -8.01 -2.14
N THR A 350 -8.10 -7.92 -2.77
CA THR A 350 -9.37 -8.09 -2.05
C THR A 350 -9.65 -9.58 -1.82
N ALA A 351 -10.53 -9.87 -0.85
CA ALA A 351 -11.07 -11.21 -0.69
C ALA A 351 -12.05 -11.54 -1.82
N GLN A 352 -12.21 -12.83 -2.11
CA GLN A 352 -13.33 -13.30 -2.92
C GLN A 352 -14.61 -13.20 -2.09
N THR A 353 -15.75 -12.92 -2.72
CA THR A 353 -17.03 -12.85 -2.00
C THR A 353 -18.14 -13.49 -2.83
N ARG A 354 -19.00 -14.24 -2.16
CA ARG A 354 -20.21 -14.82 -2.74
C ARG A 354 -21.41 -14.25 -2.00
N ILE A 355 -22.44 -13.89 -2.74
CA ILE A 355 -23.70 -13.37 -2.21
C ILE A 355 -24.82 -14.18 -2.82
N LEU A 356 -25.75 -14.62 -1.99
CA LEU A 356 -27.03 -15.16 -2.40
C LEU A 356 -28.12 -14.25 -1.82
N ALA A 357 -28.77 -13.49 -2.69
CA ALA A 357 -29.89 -12.63 -2.34
C ALA A 357 -31.19 -13.29 -2.83
N THR A 358 -31.99 -13.78 -1.90
CA THR A 358 -33.32 -14.33 -2.18
C THR A 358 -34.36 -13.23 -2.05
N VAL A 359 -34.82 -12.72 -3.18
CA VAL A 359 -35.78 -11.62 -3.28
C VAL A 359 -37.18 -12.20 -3.42
N ASN A 360 -38.05 -11.92 -2.44
CA ASN A 360 -39.47 -12.23 -2.53
C ASN A 360 -40.20 -11.08 -3.20
N VAL A 361 -40.55 -11.26 -4.47
CA VAL A 361 -41.25 -10.28 -5.30
C VAL A 361 -42.75 -10.47 -5.15
N LEU A 362 -43.47 -9.38 -4.95
CA LEU A 362 -44.93 -9.38 -4.93
C LEU A 362 -45.45 -9.64 -6.33
N GLY A 363 -46.31 -10.66 -6.47
CA GLY A 363 -46.87 -11.04 -7.75
C GLY A 363 -48.11 -10.23 -8.15
N SER A 364 -48.71 -10.62 -9.26
CA SER A 364 -50.00 -10.12 -9.73
C SER A 364 -50.82 -11.22 -10.41
N GLY A 365 -52.15 -11.11 -10.33
CA GLY A 365 -53.07 -12.07 -10.95
C GLY A 365 -52.92 -13.49 -10.40
N ALA A 366 -52.67 -14.47 -11.27
CA ALA A 366 -52.52 -15.88 -10.91
C ALA A 366 -51.19 -16.22 -10.22
N VAL A 367 -50.21 -15.30 -10.24
CA VAL A 367 -48.92 -15.44 -9.55
C VAL A 367 -48.96 -14.52 -8.33
N SER A 368 -49.07 -15.08 -7.13
CA SER A 368 -49.17 -14.28 -5.90
C SER A 368 -47.82 -13.77 -5.40
N ALA A 369 -46.75 -14.53 -5.62
CA ALA A 369 -45.39 -14.17 -5.26
C ALA A 369 -44.37 -14.90 -6.17
N ILE A 370 -43.19 -14.31 -6.30
CA ILE A 370 -42.05 -14.92 -6.99
C ILE A 370 -40.88 -14.96 -6.00
N ASN A 371 -40.28 -16.12 -5.80
CA ASN A 371 -39.04 -16.27 -5.05
C ASN A 371 -37.86 -16.26 -6.03
N LEU A 372 -37.12 -15.16 -6.06
CA LEU A 372 -36.02 -14.96 -7.00
C LEU A 372 -34.67 -15.00 -6.26
N PRO A 373 -33.97 -16.13 -6.24
CA PRO A 373 -32.61 -16.18 -5.76
C PRO A 373 -31.66 -15.64 -6.83
N VAL A 374 -30.91 -14.61 -6.47
CA VAL A 374 -29.82 -14.04 -7.27
C VAL A 374 -28.51 -14.33 -6.55
N TYR A 375 -27.70 -15.18 -7.17
CA TYR A 375 -26.35 -15.47 -6.73
C TYR A 375 -25.35 -14.60 -7.48
N VAL A 376 -24.36 -14.07 -6.77
CA VAL A 376 -23.27 -13.26 -7.30
C VAL A 376 -21.96 -13.70 -6.63
N GLU A 377 -21.04 -14.22 -7.42
CA GLU A 377 -19.64 -14.45 -7.06
C GLU A 377 -18.77 -13.32 -7.59
N ILE A 378 -17.85 -12.84 -6.76
CA ILE A 378 -16.93 -11.76 -7.09
C ILE A 378 -15.53 -12.26 -6.74
N ALA A 379 -14.71 -12.44 -7.77
CA ALA A 379 -13.32 -12.84 -7.63
C ALA A 379 -12.48 -11.72 -6.99
N SER A 380 -11.26 -12.04 -6.57
CA SER A 380 -10.35 -11.06 -5.97
C SER A 380 -9.93 -10.01 -6.99
N GLY A 381 -10.05 -8.73 -6.60
CA GLY A 381 -9.40 -7.62 -7.27
C GLY A 381 -7.94 -7.53 -6.87
N THR A 382 -7.09 -7.04 -7.78
CA THR A 382 -5.65 -6.86 -7.55
C THR A 382 -5.24 -5.43 -7.86
N ALA A 383 -4.40 -4.85 -7.00
CA ALA A 383 -3.74 -3.58 -7.25
C ALA A 383 -2.24 -3.74 -7.01
N THR A 384 -1.43 -3.32 -7.98
CA THR A 384 0.03 -3.44 -7.97
C THR A 384 0.67 -2.06 -8.09
N LEU A 385 1.68 -1.79 -7.28
CA LEU A 385 2.45 -0.55 -7.39
C LEU A 385 3.31 -0.58 -8.64
N ASN A 386 2.85 0.08 -9.71
CA ASN A 386 3.51 0.07 -11.01
C ASN A 386 4.65 1.07 -11.10
N ALA A 387 4.51 2.23 -10.47
CA ALA A 387 5.57 3.23 -10.40
C ALA A 387 5.37 4.17 -9.21
N VAL A 388 6.49 4.64 -8.65
CA VAL A 388 6.56 5.85 -7.82
C VAL A 388 7.48 6.80 -8.55
N SER A 389 7.14 8.08 -8.58
CA SER A 389 7.98 9.13 -9.15
C SER A 389 8.05 10.26 -8.14
N CYS A 390 9.19 10.40 -7.48
CA CYS A 390 9.40 11.48 -6.52
C CYS A 390 9.73 12.79 -7.22
N GLY A 391 8.95 13.83 -6.94
CA GLY A 391 9.18 15.17 -7.43
C GLY A 391 10.33 15.85 -6.70
N HIS A 392 11.44 16.14 -7.39
CA HIS A 392 12.57 16.90 -6.83
C HIS A 392 12.82 18.20 -7.61
N PRO A 393 13.04 19.35 -6.95
CA PRO A 393 13.07 19.57 -5.50
C PRO A 393 11.69 19.69 -4.84
N ASN A 394 10.61 19.71 -5.63
CA ASN A 394 9.25 19.94 -5.14
C ASN A 394 8.44 18.63 -5.03
N ILE A 395 8.26 18.15 -3.79
CA ILE A 395 7.50 16.92 -3.50
C ILE A 395 6.05 16.96 -4.00
N ASN A 396 5.46 18.14 -4.19
CA ASN A 396 4.09 18.28 -4.71
C ASN A 396 3.96 17.81 -6.16
N THR A 397 5.07 17.65 -6.88
CA THR A 397 5.09 17.09 -8.24
C THR A 397 5.22 15.56 -8.26
N SER A 398 5.24 14.91 -7.08
CA SER A 398 5.33 13.46 -7.00
C SER A 398 4.05 12.79 -7.50
N GLN A 399 4.22 11.63 -8.12
CA GLN A 399 3.12 10.82 -8.62
C GLN A 399 3.32 9.35 -8.27
N VAL A 400 2.21 8.66 -8.04
CA VAL A 400 2.17 7.22 -7.81
C VAL A 400 1.23 6.59 -8.83
N THR A 401 1.70 5.56 -9.53
CA THR A 401 0.90 4.81 -10.49
C THR A 401 0.62 3.43 -9.93
N VAL A 402 -0.67 3.10 -9.81
CA VAL A 402 -1.13 1.78 -9.38
C VAL A 402 -1.80 1.10 -10.57
N GLY A 403 -1.36 -0.12 -10.91
CA GLY A 403 -2.01 -0.98 -11.88
C GLY A 403 -3.14 -1.75 -11.21
N VAL A 404 -4.36 -1.61 -11.69
CA VAL A 404 -5.56 -2.13 -11.01
C VAL A 404 -6.32 -3.07 -11.93
N THR A 405 -6.62 -4.26 -11.43
CA THR A 405 -7.44 -5.26 -12.10
C THR A 405 -8.64 -5.57 -11.21
N PRO A 406 -9.85 -5.11 -11.57
CA PRO A 406 -11.07 -5.45 -10.82
C PRO A 406 -11.33 -6.96 -10.82
N GLY A 407 -12.01 -7.44 -9.78
CA GLY A 407 -12.48 -8.82 -9.72
C GLY A 407 -13.49 -9.14 -10.82
N ILE A 408 -13.42 -10.37 -11.35
CA ILE A 408 -14.44 -10.93 -12.25
C ILE A 408 -15.70 -11.22 -11.43
N VAL A 409 -16.86 -10.86 -11.97
CA VAL A 409 -18.17 -11.17 -11.41
C VAL A 409 -18.79 -12.33 -12.19
N ASP A 410 -19.33 -13.31 -11.50
CA ASP A 410 -20.12 -14.40 -12.06
C ASP A 410 -21.45 -14.47 -11.32
N ALA A 411 -22.57 -14.52 -12.03
CA ALA A 411 -23.89 -14.43 -11.40
C ALA A 411 -24.87 -15.43 -11.99
N TRP A 412 -25.77 -15.90 -11.14
CA TRP A 412 -26.73 -16.94 -11.47
C TRP A 412 -28.11 -16.63 -10.90
N ILE A 413 -29.15 -17.00 -11.65
CA ILE A 413 -30.48 -17.28 -11.08
C ILE A 413 -30.62 -18.80 -11.13
N GLY A 414 -30.57 -19.44 -9.96
CA GLY A 414 -30.51 -20.91 -9.87
C GLY A 414 -30.52 -21.37 -8.41
N ASN A 415 -30.58 -22.69 -8.23
CA ASN A 415 -30.65 -23.29 -6.90
C ASN A 415 -29.24 -23.43 -6.31
N VAL A 416 -28.78 -22.38 -5.62
CA VAL A 416 -27.47 -22.36 -4.95
C VAL A 416 -27.63 -22.83 -3.51
N THR A 417 -26.87 -23.84 -3.13
CA THR A 417 -26.90 -24.40 -1.78
C THR A 417 -25.89 -23.72 -0.86
N MET A 418 -26.04 -23.95 0.44
CA MET A 418 -25.08 -23.51 1.44
C MET A 418 -23.68 -24.10 1.24
N ALA A 419 -23.57 -25.32 0.70
CA ALA A 419 -22.28 -25.92 0.37
C ALA A 419 -21.60 -25.19 -0.79
N ASP A 420 -22.38 -24.72 -1.76
CA ASP A 420 -21.88 -23.89 -2.86
C ASP A 420 -21.43 -22.52 -2.35
N MET A 421 -22.05 -21.98 -1.29
CA MET A 421 -21.64 -20.70 -0.71
C MET A 421 -20.28 -20.77 0.01
N THR A 422 -19.93 -21.92 0.60
CA THR A 422 -18.69 -22.07 1.39
C THR A 422 -17.52 -22.70 0.63
N ASN A 423 -17.78 -23.35 -0.52
CA ASN A 423 -16.74 -23.99 -1.31
C ASN A 423 -16.10 -23.07 -2.37
N PHE A 424 -15.09 -22.29 -1.97
CA PHE A 424 -14.34 -21.42 -2.88
C PHE A 424 -13.33 -22.15 -3.81
N THR A 425 -13.21 -23.47 -3.71
CA THR A 425 -12.27 -24.25 -4.55
C THR A 425 -12.84 -24.59 -5.93
N THR A 426 -14.16 -24.61 -6.07
CA THR A 426 -14.86 -24.91 -7.31
C THR A 426 -15.83 -23.79 -7.66
N LYS A 427 -15.91 -23.45 -8.95
CA LYS A 427 -16.93 -22.54 -9.45
C LYS A 427 -18.31 -23.21 -9.36
N PRO A 428 -19.32 -22.55 -8.78
CA PRO A 428 -20.67 -23.11 -8.73
C PRO A 428 -21.30 -23.19 -10.13
N ASN A 429 -22.06 -24.26 -10.36
CA ASN A 429 -22.92 -24.43 -11.53
C ASN A 429 -24.28 -24.94 -11.04
N PRO A 430 -25.15 -24.04 -10.54
CA PRO A 430 -26.38 -24.44 -9.88
C PRO A 430 -27.42 -24.99 -10.88
N PRO A 431 -28.22 -25.99 -10.49
CA PRO A 431 -29.36 -26.43 -11.30
C PRO A 431 -30.50 -25.38 -11.31
N PRO A 432 -31.50 -25.53 -12.21
CA PRO A 432 -32.66 -24.65 -12.24
C PRO A 432 -33.40 -24.56 -10.89
N VAL A 433 -33.94 -23.38 -10.57
CA VAL A 433 -34.69 -23.11 -9.34
C VAL A 433 -36.17 -22.87 -9.62
N THR A 434 -37.03 -23.24 -8.68
CA THR A 434 -38.47 -22.94 -8.76
C THR A 434 -38.74 -21.50 -8.33
N LEU A 435 -39.11 -20.64 -9.28
CA LEU A 435 -39.49 -19.24 -9.01
C LEU A 435 -40.91 -19.11 -8.47
N VAL A 436 -41.82 -19.91 -9.02
CA VAL A 436 -43.25 -19.89 -8.68
C VAL A 436 -43.74 -21.32 -8.50
N ASN A 437 -44.46 -21.55 -7.40
CA ASN A 437 -45.15 -22.81 -7.15
C ASN A 437 -46.64 -22.53 -6.88
N LEU A 438 -47.51 -22.97 -7.79
CA LEU A 438 -48.97 -22.84 -7.71
C LEU A 438 -49.64 -24.21 -7.45
N GLY A 439 -48.93 -25.14 -6.79
CA GLY A 439 -49.39 -26.50 -6.54
C GLY A 439 -49.10 -27.44 -7.71
N LEU A 440 -50.07 -27.62 -8.62
CA LEU A 440 -49.89 -28.49 -9.80
C LEU A 440 -49.01 -27.86 -10.89
N VAL A 441 -48.73 -26.56 -10.79
CA VAL A 441 -47.94 -25.80 -11.77
C VAL A 441 -46.70 -25.26 -11.08
N THR A 442 -45.53 -25.56 -11.64
CA THR A 442 -44.25 -24.99 -11.21
C THR A 442 -43.58 -24.27 -12.37
N VAL A 443 -43.01 -23.10 -12.07
CA VAL A 443 -42.18 -22.34 -12.99
C VAL A 443 -40.77 -22.42 -12.49
N THR A 444 -39.92 -23.16 -13.21
CA THR A 444 -38.49 -23.24 -12.93
C THR A 444 -37.70 -22.32 -13.84
N SER A 445 -36.56 -21.83 -13.37
CA SER A 445 -35.71 -20.92 -14.11
C SER A 445 -34.23 -21.21 -13.93
N LEU A 446 -33.45 -20.90 -14.96
CA LEU A 446 -32.00 -20.82 -14.89
C LEU A 446 -31.53 -19.59 -15.68
N ALA A 447 -30.61 -18.82 -15.13
CA ALA A 447 -29.90 -17.77 -15.85
C ALA A 447 -28.44 -17.71 -15.41
N HIS A 448 -27.58 -17.27 -16.32
CA HIS A 448 -26.16 -17.03 -16.08
C HIS A 448 -25.72 -15.71 -16.70
N ALA A 449 -24.86 -14.99 -16.00
CA ALA A 449 -24.19 -13.80 -16.50
C ALA A 449 -22.79 -13.69 -15.89
N GLY A 450 -21.77 -13.54 -16.73
CA GLY A 450 -20.40 -13.27 -16.32
C GLY A 450 -19.93 -11.87 -16.76
N MET A 451 -19.12 -11.21 -15.96
CA MET A 451 -18.55 -9.90 -16.24
C MET A 451 -17.11 -9.82 -15.75
N GLY A 452 -16.20 -9.25 -16.51
CA GLY A 452 -14.82 -9.08 -16.05
C GLY A 452 -13.95 -8.34 -17.07
N ASN A 453 -12.83 -7.83 -16.58
CA ASN A 453 -11.73 -7.36 -17.42
C ASN A 453 -10.45 -8.07 -16.95
N THR A 454 -9.68 -8.62 -17.87
CA THR A 454 -8.41 -9.30 -17.58
C THR A 454 -7.20 -8.38 -17.71
N THR A 455 -7.39 -7.15 -18.19
CA THR A 455 -6.28 -6.22 -18.45
C THR A 455 -6.17 -5.18 -17.33
N PRO A 456 -5.01 -5.07 -16.66
CA PRO A 456 -4.76 -4.04 -15.67
C PRO A 456 -4.93 -2.63 -16.24
N THR A 457 -5.59 -1.74 -15.50
CA THR A 457 -5.74 -0.32 -15.84
C THR A 457 -4.86 0.51 -14.92
N ASN A 458 -4.05 1.41 -15.50
CA ASN A 458 -3.20 2.30 -14.72
C ASN A 458 -4.00 3.46 -14.13
N VAL A 459 -3.86 3.68 -12.83
CA VAL A 459 -4.43 4.80 -12.09
C VAL A 459 -3.30 5.65 -11.53
N ASN A 460 -3.25 6.91 -11.93
CA ASN A 460 -2.24 7.86 -11.47
C ASN A 460 -2.78 8.69 -10.30
N PHE A 461 -2.02 8.81 -9.22
CA PHE A 461 -2.30 9.65 -8.06
C PHE A 461 -1.29 10.78 -8.01
N SER A 462 -1.79 12.02 -8.02
CA SER A 462 -1.00 13.22 -7.76
C SER A 462 -0.69 13.33 -6.26
N TYR A 463 0.32 14.11 -5.89
CA TYR A 463 0.59 14.38 -4.47
C TYR A 463 -0.64 14.95 -3.73
N SER A 464 -1.43 15.82 -4.37
CA SER A 464 -2.69 16.30 -3.80
C SER A 464 -3.70 15.18 -3.55
N ASP A 465 -3.84 14.22 -4.49
CA ASP A 465 -4.72 13.05 -4.30
C ASP A 465 -4.28 12.21 -3.10
N ILE A 466 -2.97 12.07 -2.90
CA ILE A 466 -2.38 11.32 -1.79
C ILE A 466 -2.69 12.02 -0.47
N GLN A 467 -2.50 13.35 -0.39
CA GLN A 467 -2.77 14.13 0.81
C GLN A 467 -4.26 14.14 1.17
N SER A 468 -5.15 14.21 0.19
CA SER A 468 -6.60 14.11 0.42
C SER A 468 -7.07 12.68 0.66
N GLY A 469 -6.22 11.67 0.42
CA GLY A 469 -6.60 10.25 0.42
C GLY A 469 -7.75 9.96 -0.54
N THR A 470 -7.70 10.55 -1.74
CA THR A 470 -8.71 10.39 -2.78
C THR A 470 -8.79 8.93 -3.21
N LYS A 471 -9.97 8.33 -3.12
CA LYS A 471 -10.26 7.02 -3.71
C LYS A 471 -10.55 7.17 -5.21
N LYS A 472 -9.89 6.37 -6.04
CA LYS A 472 -10.15 6.29 -7.49
C LYS A 472 -10.72 4.90 -7.81
N THR A 473 -11.85 4.90 -8.50
CA THR A 473 -12.56 3.68 -8.88
C THR A 473 -12.12 3.24 -10.28
N VAL A 474 -11.76 1.96 -10.42
CA VAL A 474 -11.57 1.31 -11.72
C VAL A 474 -12.75 0.38 -11.96
N THR A 475 -13.44 0.59 -13.08
CA THR A 475 -14.60 -0.21 -13.49
C THR A 475 -14.23 -1.16 -14.61
N THR A 476 -14.88 -2.33 -14.66
CA THR A 476 -14.78 -3.22 -15.80
C THR A 476 -15.46 -2.59 -17.01
N THR A 477 -14.87 -2.77 -18.20
CA THR A 477 -15.31 -2.14 -19.44
C THR A 477 -16.65 -2.64 -19.97
N ASN A 478 -17.15 -3.76 -19.44
CA ASN A 478 -18.36 -4.45 -19.94
C ASN A 478 -19.66 -3.96 -19.30
N PHE A 479 -19.62 -2.83 -18.58
CA PHE A 479 -20.73 -2.31 -17.76
C PHE A 479 -21.75 -1.46 -18.57
N LEU A 480 -22.09 -1.86 -19.81
CA LEU A 480 -23.04 -1.13 -20.65
C LEU A 480 -24.52 -1.36 -20.22
N THR A 481 -24.79 -2.44 -19.48
CA THR A 481 -26.11 -2.81 -18.94
C THR A 481 -25.97 -3.36 -17.50
N SER A 482 -27.03 -3.34 -16.70
CA SER A 482 -26.99 -3.88 -15.33
C SER A 482 -26.90 -5.41 -15.32
N LEU A 483 -26.31 -5.97 -14.26
CA LEU A 483 -26.19 -7.41 -14.06
C LEU A 483 -27.56 -8.11 -14.09
N THR A 484 -28.57 -7.49 -13.47
CA THR A 484 -29.93 -8.03 -13.45
C THR A 484 -30.57 -8.02 -14.83
N SER A 485 -30.37 -6.97 -15.62
CA SER A 485 -30.86 -6.91 -17.00
C SER A 485 -30.29 -8.03 -17.85
N THR A 486 -28.99 -8.31 -17.72
CA THR A 486 -28.33 -9.43 -18.42
C THR A 486 -28.85 -10.77 -17.93
N LEU A 487 -28.99 -10.97 -16.62
CA LEU A 487 -29.53 -12.21 -16.04
C LEU A 487 -30.98 -12.46 -16.49
N LEU A 488 -31.83 -11.44 -16.47
CA LEU A 488 -33.23 -11.56 -16.88
C LEU A 488 -33.36 -11.72 -18.39
N GLY A 489 -32.48 -11.09 -19.18
CA GLY A 489 -32.39 -11.32 -20.62
C GLY A 489 -31.99 -12.75 -20.98
N ASN A 490 -31.13 -13.38 -20.17
CA ASN A 490 -30.69 -14.77 -20.32
C ASN A 490 -31.56 -15.78 -19.56
N LEU A 491 -32.69 -15.35 -18.98
CA LEU A 491 -33.52 -16.20 -18.13
C LEU A 491 -34.28 -17.24 -18.96
N SER A 492 -33.95 -18.50 -18.76
CA SER A 492 -34.66 -19.64 -19.34
C SER A 492 -35.76 -20.09 -18.38
N LEU A 493 -37.03 -19.93 -18.77
CA LEU A 493 -38.19 -20.37 -17.99
C LEU A 493 -38.73 -21.71 -18.51
N THR A 494 -38.94 -22.67 -17.61
CA THR A 494 -39.60 -23.95 -17.90
C THR A 494 -40.85 -24.06 -17.04
N ILE A 495 -41.99 -24.33 -17.68
CA ILE A 495 -43.29 -24.44 -17.01
C ILE A 495 -43.69 -25.91 -16.99
N THR A 496 -43.88 -26.48 -15.81
CA THR A 496 -44.30 -27.88 -15.65
C THR A 496 -45.69 -27.92 -15.03
N VAL A 497 -46.59 -28.72 -15.61
CA VAL A 497 -47.96 -28.92 -15.10
C VAL A 497 -48.20 -30.40 -14.81
N GLY A 498 -48.20 -30.76 -13.53
CA GLY A 498 -48.42 -32.14 -13.07
C GLY A 498 -47.52 -33.17 -13.75
N PRO A 499 -47.85 -34.48 -13.68
CA PRO A 499 -47.08 -35.54 -14.33
C PRO A 499 -47.17 -35.52 -15.88
N LEU A 500 -48.00 -34.64 -16.46
CA LEU A 500 -48.32 -34.60 -17.90
C LEU A 500 -47.57 -33.50 -18.67
N GLY A 501 -46.89 -32.56 -17.98
CA GLY A 501 -45.92 -31.64 -18.60
C GLY A 501 -46.48 -30.64 -19.62
N LEU A 502 -47.78 -30.36 -19.62
CA LEU A 502 -48.40 -29.45 -20.60
C LEU A 502 -48.11 -27.98 -20.27
N PRO A 503 -47.56 -27.15 -21.19
CA PRO A 503 -47.31 -25.74 -20.90
C PRO A 503 -48.62 -24.93 -20.80
N ILE A 504 -48.72 -24.01 -19.83
CA ILE A 504 -49.82 -23.03 -19.75
C ILE A 504 -49.43 -21.79 -20.56
N PRO A 505 -50.14 -21.48 -21.67
CA PRO A 505 -49.86 -20.29 -22.47
C PRO A 505 -49.98 -19.02 -21.62
N GLY A 506 -49.00 -18.11 -21.73
CA GLY A 506 -49.02 -16.80 -21.09
C GLY A 506 -48.48 -16.73 -19.66
N LEU A 507 -48.35 -17.85 -18.93
CA LEU A 507 -47.80 -17.83 -17.57
C LEU A 507 -46.34 -17.36 -17.53
N GLY A 508 -45.51 -17.83 -18.46
CA GLY A 508 -44.12 -17.37 -18.58
C GLY A 508 -44.02 -15.87 -18.89
N ALA A 509 -44.91 -15.35 -19.75
CA ALA A 509 -44.97 -13.93 -20.06
C ALA A 509 -45.39 -13.08 -18.85
N LEU A 510 -46.34 -13.58 -18.05
CA LEU A 510 -46.74 -12.94 -16.79
C LEU A 510 -45.57 -12.88 -15.80
N VAL A 511 -44.85 -13.99 -15.61
CA VAL A 511 -43.67 -14.05 -14.73
C VAL A 511 -42.60 -13.06 -15.21
N MET A 512 -42.27 -13.05 -16.50
CA MET A 512 -41.32 -12.08 -17.07
C MET A 512 -41.78 -10.63 -16.91
N SER A 513 -43.08 -10.35 -17.06
CA SER A 513 -43.63 -9.00 -16.87
C SER A 513 -43.49 -8.53 -15.43
N ILE A 514 -43.73 -9.40 -14.45
CA ILE A 514 -43.56 -9.08 -13.02
C ILE A 514 -42.07 -8.83 -12.74
N LEU A 515 -41.17 -9.71 -13.20
CA LEU A 515 -39.72 -9.59 -13.00
C LEU A 515 -39.15 -8.32 -13.65
N ASN A 516 -39.58 -7.98 -14.87
CA ASN A 516 -39.16 -6.75 -15.54
C ASN A 516 -39.60 -5.50 -14.78
N GLY A 517 -40.79 -5.52 -14.16
CA GLY A 517 -41.30 -4.43 -13.33
C GLY A 517 -40.50 -4.17 -12.04
N VAL A 518 -39.71 -5.15 -11.59
CA VAL A 518 -38.90 -5.05 -10.36
C VAL A 518 -37.38 -5.07 -10.60
N THR A 519 -36.94 -4.99 -11.86
CA THR A 519 -35.51 -4.89 -12.26
C THR A 519 -34.77 -3.81 -11.48
N SER A 520 -35.25 -2.56 -11.53
CA SER A 520 -34.63 -1.42 -10.86
C SER A 520 -34.60 -1.56 -9.33
N PRO A 521 -35.70 -1.96 -8.65
CA PRO A 521 -35.65 -2.32 -7.24
C PRO A 521 -34.60 -3.40 -6.91
N ILE A 522 -34.50 -4.48 -7.69
CA ILE A 522 -33.52 -5.56 -7.46
C ILE A 522 -32.09 -5.05 -7.66
N ASP A 523 -31.83 -4.23 -8.69
CA ASP A 523 -30.53 -3.59 -8.88
C ASP A 523 -30.15 -2.73 -7.67
N GLN A 524 -31.11 -1.97 -7.12
CA GLN A 524 -30.89 -1.17 -5.93
C GLN A 524 -30.60 -2.03 -4.70
N VAL A 525 -31.28 -3.18 -4.54
CA VAL A 525 -30.97 -4.16 -3.49
C VAL A 525 -29.54 -4.65 -3.63
N LEU A 526 -29.17 -5.21 -4.80
CA LEU A 526 -27.84 -5.76 -5.03
C LEU A 526 -26.76 -4.71 -4.84
N ALA A 527 -26.94 -3.51 -5.39
CA ALA A 527 -26.01 -2.41 -5.22
C ALA A 527 -25.87 -2.00 -3.74
N SER A 528 -26.97 -1.96 -2.98
CA SER A 528 -26.94 -1.61 -1.55
C SER A 528 -26.25 -2.70 -0.72
N LEU A 529 -26.53 -3.98 -0.98
CA LEU A 529 -25.90 -5.11 -0.29
C LEU A 529 -24.40 -5.18 -0.57
N LEU A 530 -24.03 -5.06 -1.84
CA LEU A 530 -22.65 -5.07 -2.28
C LEU A 530 -21.89 -3.87 -1.72
N ALA A 531 -22.49 -2.68 -1.77
CA ALA A 531 -21.92 -1.49 -1.13
C ALA A 531 -21.71 -1.69 0.39
N THR A 532 -22.66 -2.33 1.08
CA THR A 532 -22.56 -2.62 2.52
C THR A 532 -21.40 -3.55 2.84
N LEU A 533 -21.13 -4.53 1.98
CA LEU A 533 -19.94 -5.38 2.05
C LEU A 533 -18.65 -4.66 1.65
N GLY A 534 -18.76 -3.41 1.21
CA GLY A 534 -17.65 -2.65 0.62
C GLY A 534 -17.18 -3.33 -0.66
N ILE A 535 -18.10 -3.80 -1.52
CA ILE A 535 -17.85 -4.50 -2.78
C ILE A 535 -18.53 -3.74 -3.94
N GLY A 536 -17.77 -3.47 -5.00
CA GLY A 536 -18.30 -2.90 -6.23
C GLY A 536 -18.54 -4.00 -7.27
N LEU A 537 -19.70 -4.01 -7.92
CA LEU A 537 -19.96 -4.89 -9.06
C LEU A 537 -19.05 -4.52 -10.23
N GLY A 538 -18.01 -5.32 -10.48
CA GLY A 538 -17.03 -4.99 -11.50
C GLY A 538 -16.32 -3.66 -11.25
N GLN A 539 -16.25 -3.21 -9.99
CA GLN A 539 -15.54 -1.99 -9.61
C GLN A 539 -14.63 -2.27 -8.43
N VAL A 540 -13.48 -1.62 -8.42
CA VAL A 540 -12.57 -1.66 -7.28
C VAL A 540 -12.02 -0.27 -7.02
N ASP A 541 -11.94 0.10 -5.74
CA ASP A 541 -11.42 1.38 -5.31
C ASP A 541 -9.97 1.20 -4.87
N VAL A 542 -9.12 2.09 -5.34
CA VAL A 542 -7.72 2.15 -4.94
C VAL A 542 -7.41 3.56 -4.46
N TRP A 543 -6.58 3.66 -3.43
CA TRP A 543 -6.06 4.93 -2.96
C TRP A 543 -4.65 4.77 -2.42
N VAL A 544 -3.88 5.84 -2.55
CA VAL A 544 -2.52 5.92 -2.03
C VAL A 544 -2.59 6.67 -0.70
N LEU A 545 -2.10 6.02 0.35
CA LEU A 545 -2.13 6.48 1.75
C LEU A 545 -0.95 7.42 2.04
N GLY A 546 0.11 7.30 1.26
CA GLY A 546 1.33 8.06 1.44
C GLY A 546 2.39 7.70 0.40
N VAL A 547 3.34 8.61 0.25
CA VAL A 547 4.53 8.41 -0.56
C VAL A 547 5.75 8.78 0.27
N ARG A 548 6.80 7.97 0.18
CA ARG A 548 8.08 8.21 0.81
C ARG A 548 9.09 8.54 -0.26
N CYS A 549 9.56 9.77 -0.21
CA CYS A 549 10.63 10.29 -1.06
C CYS A 549 11.76 10.74 -0.12
N ASP A 550 12.48 9.80 0.48
CA ASP A 550 13.43 10.06 1.58
C ASP A 550 14.58 11.04 1.29
N GLY A 551 14.67 11.55 0.07
CA GLY A 551 15.92 12.01 -0.47
C GLY A 551 16.86 10.82 -0.69
N ALA A 552 17.88 11.03 -1.51
CA ALA A 552 18.91 10.03 -1.65
C ALA A 552 19.86 10.05 -0.46
N VAL A 553 20.41 8.89 -0.13
CA VAL A 553 21.40 8.70 0.94
C VAL A 553 22.68 8.15 0.37
N LEU A 554 23.81 8.58 0.92
CA LEU A 554 25.13 8.08 0.55
C LEU A 554 25.28 6.61 0.92
N VAL A 555 25.91 5.86 0.04
CA VAL A 555 26.19 4.44 0.22
C VAL A 555 27.62 4.13 -0.19
N ASN A 556 28.20 3.12 0.46
CA ASN A 556 29.58 2.68 0.26
C ASN A 556 29.65 1.30 -0.41
#